data_AF-A0A1W9V2P8-F1
#
_entry.id   AF-A0A1W9V2P8-F1
#
_cell.length_a   1.000
_cell.length_b   1.000
_cell.length_c   1.000
_cell.angle_alpha   90.00
_cell.angle_beta   90.00
_cell.angle_gamma   90.00
#
_symmetry.space_group_name_H-M   'P 1'
#
loop_
_entity.id
_entity.type
_entity.pdbx_description
1 polymer ?
#
loop_
_entity_poly.entity_id
_entity_poly.type
_entity_poly.pdbx_seq_one_letter_code
_entity_poly.pdbx_strand_id
1 'polypeptide(L)'
;MKAIGFTEHGDINKMALLALPKPKPGPGEALIEIKASAYNRLDIWVRQGWPGLNLKLPHISGSLRAVKRGGRIVIVGNTSGPKTELDIRFLFTKQISLIGSTMGSHSDYREVMQLVFSGALKPVIHTVMPLEEGVEAMALLERGEQFGKVVLGR
;
A
#
# COMPACT_ATOMS: atom_id res chain seq x y z
N MET A 1 -4.68 19.76 -15.52
CA MET A 1 -3.97 19.33 -14.30
C MET A 1 -2.77 18.48 -14.71
N LYS A 2 -1.69 18.52 -13.94
CA LYS A 2 -0.55 17.61 -14.12
C LYS A 2 -0.81 16.33 -13.32
N ALA A 3 -0.49 15.18 -13.88
CA ALA A 3 -0.58 13.90 -13.19
C ALA A 3 0.52 12.97 -13.69
N ILE A 4 1.06 12.14 -12.80
CA ILE A 4 1.93 11.03 -13.19
C ILE A 4 1.03 9.84 -13.54
N GLY A 5 1.14 9.32 -14.76
CA GLY A 5 0.31 8.23 -15.25
C GLY A 5 0.99 7.43 -16.38
N PHE A 6 0.33 6.38 -16.84
CA PHE A 6 0.77 5.54 -17.95
C PHE A 6 -0.42 5.26 -18.88
N THR A 7 -0.19 5.24 -20.19
CA THR A 7 -1.23 4.98 -21.20
C THR A 7 -1.26 3.52 -21.68
N GLU A 8 -0.24 2.74 -21.30
CA GLU A 8 -0.12 1.31 -21.55
C GLU A 8 0.60 0.63 -20.37
N HIS A 9 0.28 -0.64 -20.11
CA HIS A 9 0.97 -1.43 -19.08
C HIS A 9 2.40 -1.75 -19.51
N GLY A 10 3.33 -1.79 -18.56
CA GLY A 10 4.74 -2.09 -18.83
C GLY A 10 5.66 -1.68 -17.69
N ASP A 11 6.94 -1.47 -17.98
CA ASP A 11 7.98 -1.04 -17.03
C ASP A 11 7.94 0.48 -16.74
N ILE A 12 8.86 0.99 -15.90
CA ILE A 12 8.83 2.38 -15.43
C ILE A 12 8.91 3.38 -16.59
N ASN A 13 9.47 2.96 -17.74
CA ASN A 13 9.58 3.78 -18.95
C ASN A 13 8.21 4.06 -19.60
N LYS A 14 7.14 3.39 -19.15
CA LYS A 14 5.76 3.66 -19.58
C LYS A 14 5.07 4.74 -18.76
N MET A 15 5.70 5.23 -17.70
CA MET A 15 5.18 6.34 -16.89
C MET A 15 5.70 7.67 -17.39
N ALA A 16 4.82 8.67 -17.41
CA ALA A 16 5.17 10.03 -17.78
C ALA A 16 4.39 11.07 -16.98
N LEU A 17 4.93 12.28 -16.92
CA LEU A 17 4.19 13.46 -16.48
C LEU A 17 3.22 13.87 -17.60
N LEU A 18 1.93 13.70 -17.34
CA LEU A 18 0.85 13.99 -18.27
C LEU A 18 0.21 15.34 -17.94
N ALA A 19 -0.09 16.12 -18.99
CA ALA A 19 -0.97 17.27 -18.91
C ALA A 19 -2.39 16.84 -19.30
N LEU A 20 -3.26 16.68 -18.31
CA LEU A 20 -4.65 16.25 -18.50
C LEU A 20 -5.62 17.44 -18.38
N PRO A 21 -6.80 17.43 -19.02
CA PRO A 21 -7.83 18.43 -18.74
C PRO A 21 -8.26 18.37 -17.26
N LYS A 22 -8.65 19.51 -16.68
CA LYS A 22 -9.21 19.53 -15.33
C LYS A 22 -10.61 18.92 -15.37
N PRO A 23 -10.94 17.89 -14.57
CA PRO A 23 -12.26 17.26 -14.60
C PRO A 23 -13.35 18.25 -14.14
N LYS A 24 -14.55 18.12 -14.72
CA LYS A 24 -15.75 18.88 -14.34
C LYS A 24 -16.71 17.92 -13.63
N PRO A 25 -17.09 18.18 -12.37
CA PRO A 25 -18.00 17.30 -11.65
C PRO A 25 -19.41 17.34 -12.25
N GLY A 26 -20.07 16.18 -12.34
CA GLY A 26 -21.49 16.06 -12.67
C GLY A 26 -22.42 16.26 -11.46
N PRO A 27 -23.75 16.14 -11.63
CA PRO A 27 -24.70 16.22 -10.52
C PRO A 27 -24.41 15.16 -9.45
N GLY A 28 -24.11 15.61 -8.21
CA GLY A 28 -23.79 14.73 -7.08
C GLY A 28 -22.30 14.43 -6.89
N GLU A 29 -21.42 14.92 -7.77
CA GLU A 29 -19.97 14.75 -7.64
C GLU A 29 -19.31 16.00 -7.04
N ALA A 30 -18.18 15.81 -6.37
CA ALA A 30 -17.34 16.91 -5.85
C ALA A 30 -15.95 16.86 -6.50
N LEU A 31 -15.44 18.01 -6.90
CA LEU A 31 -14.06 18.14 -7.39
C LEU A 31 -13.12 18.41 -6.21
N ILE A 32 -12.23 17.45 -5.91
CA ILE A 32 -11.28 17.55 -4.80
C ILE A 32 -9.89 17.93 -5.32
N GLU A 33 -9.29 18.96 -4.72
CA GLU A 33 -7.89 19.31 -4.97
C GLU A 33 -6.97 18.44 -4.11
N ILE A 34 -6.25 17.52 -4.75
CA ILE A 34 -5.22 16.72 -4.08
C ILE A 34 -3.95 17.58 -3.92
N LYS A 35 -3.54 17.83 -2.66
CA LYS A 35 -2.33 18.58 -2.33
C LYS A 35 -1.08 17.68 -2.30
N ALA A 36 -1.23 16.43 -1.90
CA ALA A 36 -0.18 15.42 -1.84
C ALA A 36 -0.77 14.01 -1.98
N SER A 37 0.02 13.07 -2.49
CA SER A 37 -0.28 11.64 -2.53
C SER A 37 0.99 10.82 -2.25
N ALA A 38 0.83 9.55 -1.90
CA ALA A 38 1.95 8.65 -1.62
C ALA A 38 1.80 7.35 -2.40
N TYR A 39 2.93 6.84 -2.89
CA TYR A 39 2.99 5.55 -3.57
C TYR A 39 3.10 4.40 -2.57
N ASN A 40 2.62 3.23 -3.00
CA ASN A 40 2.69 1.96 -2.32
C ASN A 40 3.34 0.92 -3.23
N ARG A 41 3.88 -0.14 -2.63
CA ARG A 41 4.41 -1.30 -3.38
C ARG A 41 3.36 -1.92 -4.32
N LEU A 42 2.08 -1.81 -3.94
CA LEU A 42 0.94 -2.24 -4.74
C LEU A 42 0.84 -1.54 -6.10
N ASP A 43 1.29 -0.29 -6.22
CA ASP A 43 1.20 0.48 -7.47
C ASP A 43 2.13 -0.09 -8.55
N ILE A 44 3.27 -0.67 -8.15
CA ILE A 44 4.18 -1.40 -9.04
C ILE A 44 3.46 -2.64 -9.61
N TRP A 45 2.66 -3.34 -8.80
CA TRP A 45 1.95 -4.55 -9.22
C TRP A 45 0.73 -4.27 -10.10
N VAL A 46 0.02 -3.17 -9.85
CA VAL A 46 -1.08 -2.67 -10.72
C VAL A 46 -0.53 -2.26 -12.10
N ARG A 47 0.68 -1.70 -12.14
CA ARG A 47 1.38 -1.29 -13.37
C ARG A 47 1.90 -2.47 -14.18
N GLN A 48 2.50 -3.47 -13.52
CA GLN A 48 3.22 -4.59 -14.17
C GLN A 48 2.36 -5.81 -14.56
N GLY A 49 1.05 -5.87 -14.26
CA GLY A 49 0.17 -6.95 -14.73
C GLY A 49 0.58 -8.35 -14.26
N TRP A 50 0.60 -8.55 -12.93
CA TRP A 50 1.08 -9.71 -12.15
C TRP A 50 1.38 -11.08 -12.82
N PRO A 51 2.67 -11.36 -13.14
CA PRO A 51 3.19 -12.73 -13.35
C PRO A 51 4.44 -13.02 -12.47
N GLY A 52 4.57 -14.24 -11.90
CA GLY A 52 5.87 -14.73 -11.39
C GLY A 52 6.11 -14.83 -9.87
N LEU A 53 5.08 -15.15 -9.07
CA LEU A 53 5.28 -15.43 -7.65
C LEU A 53 5.93 -16.82 -7.43
N ASN A 54 7.25 -16.87 -7.19
CA ASN A 54 7.97 -18.10 -6.83
C ASN A 54 8.22 -18.16 -5.31
N LEU A 55 7.32 -18.82 -4.58
CA LEU A 55 7.51 -19.16 -3.17
C LEU A 55 8.22 -20.51 -3.06
N LYS A 56 9.35 -20.57 -2.34
CA LYS A 56 10.00 -21.84 -1.99
C LYS A 56 9.19 -22.56 -0.91
N LEU A 57 8.70 -23.75 -1.24
CA LEU A 57 7.94 -24.61 -0.35
C LEU A 57 8.86 -25.58 0.43
N PRO A 58 8.52 -25.92 1.69
CA PRO A 58 7.40 -25.39 2.45
C PRO A 58 7.70 -23.98 2.99
N HIS A 59 6.84 -23.03 2.66
CA HIS A 59 6.90 -21.69 3.23
C HIS A 59 6.12 -21.68 4.54
N ILE A 60 6.81 -21.61 5.67
CA ILE A 60 6.18 -21.62 7.00
C ILE A 60 5.91 -20.17 7.42
N SER A 61 4.64 -19.79 7.52
CA SER A 61 4.24 -18.49 8.10
C SER A 61 4.59 -18.43 9.59
N GLY A 62 5.68 -17.72 9.93
CA GLY A 62 6.19 -17.57 11.31
C GLY A 62 5.14 -17.05 12.30
N SER A 63 4.12 -16.34 11.82
CA SER A 63 3.02 -15.79 12.60
C SER A 63 2.20 -16.86 13.34
N LEU A 64 1.95 -18.03 12.74
CA LEU A 64 1.17 -19.13 13.37
C LEU A 64 1.91 -19.77 14.57
N ARG A 65 3.24 -19.82 14.49
CA ARG A 65 4.08 -20.34 15.59
C ARG A 65 4.28 -19.29 16.68
N ALA A 66 4.45 -18.02 16.30
CA ALA A 66 4.68 -16.91 17.23
C ALA A 66 3.44 -16.51 18.05
N VAL A 67 2.24 -16.63 17.48
CA VAL A 67 1.01 -16.23 18.18
C VAL A 67 0.73 -17.13 19.38
N LYS A 68 0.32 -16.52 20.50
CA LYS A 68 -0.11 -17.22 21.73
C LYS A 68 -1.44 -17.96 21.50
N ARG A 69 -1.77 -18.90 22.39
CA ARG A 69 -3.11 -19.52 22.42
C ARG A 69 -4.19 -18.44 22.59
N GLY A 70 -5.29 -18.54 21.83
CA GLY A 70 -6.36 -17.55 21.75
C GLY A 70 -6.01 -16.27 20.99
N GLY A 71 -4.81 -16.17 20.40
CA GLY A 71 -4.36 -14.96 19.74
C GLY A 71 -4.95 -14.75 18.34
N ARG A 72 -4.76 -13.53 17.81
CA ARG A 72 -5.32 -13.09 16.53
C ARG A 72 -4.21 -12.74 15.56
N ILE A 73 -4.35 -13.16 14.30
CA ILE A 73 -3.46 -12.78 13.21
C ILE A 73 -4.30 -11.96 12.23
N VAL A 74 -3.87 -10.73 11.96
CA VAL A 74 -4.51 -9.83 11.00
C VAL A 74 -3.73 -9.83 9.69
N ILE A 75 -4.41 -10.14 8.59
CA ILE A 75 -3.88 -10.14 7.22
C ILE A 75 -4.34 -8.84 6.56
N VAL A 76 -3.39 -7.92 6.33
CA VAL A 76 -3.65 -6.56 5.79
C VAL A 76 -3.26 -6.39 4.33
N GLY A 77 -2.76 -7.45 3.70
CA GLY A 77 -2.28 -7.41 2.33
C GLY A 77 -1.72 -8.75 1.88
N ASN A 78 -1.34 -8.80 0.62
CA ASN A 78 -0.96 -10.01 -0.09
C ASN A 78 0.38 -9.82 -0.81
N THR A 79 1.35 -9.16 -0.16
CA THR A 79 2.66 -8.84 -0.74
C THR A 79 3.39 -10.06 -1.31
N SER A 80 3.15 -11.23 -0.72
CA SER A 80 3.70 -12.50 -1.14
C SER A 80 2.73 -13.35 -1.96
N GLY A 81 1.70 -12.74 -2.58
CA GLY A 81 0.73 -13.44 -3.42
C GLY A 81 -0.66 -13.64 -2.82
N PRO A 82 -1.66 -13.96 -3.66
CA PRO A 82 -3.06 -14.09 -3.24
C PRO A 82 -3.40 -15.41 -2.53
N LYS A 83 -2.49 -16.40 -2.53
CA LYS A 83 -2.71 -17.72 -1.92
C LYS A 83 -1.61 -18.02 -0.91
N THR A 84 -1.98 -18.66 0.19
CA THR A 84 -1.05 -19.15 1.20
C THR A 84 -1.53 -20.49 1.74
N GLU A 85 -0.61 -21.40 2.01
CA GLU A 85 -0.88 -22.66 2.69
C GLU A 85 -0.59 -22.51 4.18
N LEU A 86 -1.45 -23.09 5.02
CA LEU A 86 -1.34 -22.98 6.47
C LEU A 86 -1.44 -24.35 7.14
N ASP A 87 -0.64 -24.55 8.18
CA ASP A 87 -0.73 -25.73 9.03
C ASP A 87 -1.88 -25.57 10.03
N ILE A 88 -3.01 -26.20 9.71
CA ILE A 88 -4.26 -26.13 10.49
C ILE A 88 -4.09 -26.62 11.93
N ARG A 89 -3.05 -27.40 12.24
CA ARG A 89 -2.80 -27.87 13.61
C ARG A 89 -2.60 -26.69 14.55
N PHE A 90 -1.89 -25.64 14.11
CA PHE A 90 -1.75 -24.44 14.95
C PHE A 90 -3.08 -23.72 15.13
N LEU A 91 -3.92 -23.66 14.09
CA LEU A 91 -5.20 -22.95 14.13
C LEU A 91 -6.11 -23.48 15.25
N PHE A 92 -6.36 -24.79 15.29
CA PHE A 92 -7.28 -25.36 16.29
C PHE A 92 -6.61 -25.63 17.64
N THR A 93 -5.35 -26.10 17.70
CA THR A 93 -4.69 -26.41 18.98
C THR A 93 -4.38 -25.17 19.82
N LYS A 94 -4.20 -24.02 19.14
CA LYS A 94 -4.02 -22.72 19.77
C LYS A 94 -5.27 -21.84 19.70
N GLN A 95 -6.39 -22.28 19.12
CA GLN A 95 -7.62 -21.48 19.02
C GLN A 95 -7.36 -20.08 18.43
N ILE A 96 -6.65 -20.01 17.30
CA ILE A 96 -6.25 -18.74 16.67
C ILE A 96 -7.40 -18.17 15.85
N SER A 97 -7.59 -16.84 15.89
CA SER A 97 -8.45 -16.12 14.93
C SER A 97 -7.63 -15.59 13.75
N LEU A 98 -8.07 -15.88 12.53
CA LEU A 98 -7.54 -15.26 11.31
C LEU A 98 -8.50 -14.18 10.84
N ILE A 99 -8.01 -12.95 10.69
CA ILE A 99 -8.82 -11.78 10.37
C ILE A 99 -8.26 -11.13 9.11
N GLY A 100 -9.09 -10.97 8.08
CA GLY A 100 -8.76 -10.10 6.95
C GLY A 100 -9.12 -8.65 7.27
N SER A 101 -8.26 -7.71 6.90
CA SER A 101 -8.58 -6.28 7.00
C SER A 101 -8.06 -5.55 5.78
N THR A 102 -8.89 -4.67 5.24
CA THR A 102 -8.51 -3.75 4.16
C THR A 102 -9.10 -2.39 4.46
N MET A 103 -8.26 -1.36 4.45
CA MET A 103 -8.65 0.02 4.79
C MET A 103 -9.40 0.10 6.14
N GLY A 104 -10.10 1.20 6.36
CA GLY A 104 -10.96 1.41 7.52
C GLY A 104 -12.19 2.21 7.14
N SER A 105 -13.14 2.30 8.05
CA SER A 105 -14.29 3.18 7.95
C SER A 105 -13.87 4.66 7.99
N HIS A 106 -14.79 5.55 7.65
CA HIS A 106 -14.54 7.00 7.76
C HIS A 106 -14.33 7.44 9.22
N SER A 107 -14.93 6.74 10.19
CA SER A 107 -14.65 6.93 11.62
C SER A 107 -13.22 6.52 11.98
N ASP A 108 -12.76 5.37 11.51
CA ASP A 108 -11.38 4.90 11.76
C ASP A 108 -10.37 5.90 11.20
N TYR A 109 -10.63 6.41 9.99
CA TYR A 109 -9.80 7.45 9.38
C TYR A 109 -9.73 8.70 10.27
N ARG A 110 -10.87 9.19 10.76
CA ARG A 110 -10.93 10.37 11.62
C ARG A 110 -10.13 10.17 12.91
N GLU A 111 -10.28 9.02 13.55
CA GLU A 111 -9.57 8.68 14.79
C GLU A 111 -8.06 8.62 14.55
N VAL A 112 -7.61 7.94 13.49
CA VAL A 112 -6.18 7.89 13.14
C VAL A 112 -5.64 9.29 12.84
N MET A 113 -6.38 10.13 12.10
CA MET A 113 -5.95 11.51 11.82
C MET A 113 -5.85 12.35 13.09
N GLN A 114 -6.72 12.16 14.08
CA GLN A 114 -6.58 12.84 15.38
C GLN A 114 -5.29 12.44 16.09
N LEU A 115 -4.91 11.16 16.05
CA LEU A 115 -3.62 10.70 16.60
C LEU A 115 -2.43 11.34 15.86
N VAL A 116 -2.53 11.49 14.54
CA VAL A 116 -1.49 12.16 13.74
C VAL A 116 -1.37 13.64 14.11
N PHE A 117 -2.49 14.37 14.11
CA PHE A 117 -2.47 15.82 14.37
C PHE A 117 -2.15 16.19 15.81
N SER A 118 -2.49 15.33 16.78
CA SER A 118 -2.06 15.50 18.19
C SER A 118 -0.58 15.18 18.41
N GLY A 119 0.10 14.59 17.41
CA GLY A 119 1.49 14.14 17.52
C GLY A 119 1.68 12.83 18.29
N ALA A 120 0.58 12.19 18.74
CA ALA A 120 0.60 10.88 19.41
C ALA A 120 1.01 9.75 18.46
N LEU A 121 0.68 9.87 17.17
CA LEU A 121 1.15 9.00 16.10
C LEU A 121 2.01 9.81 15.13
N LYS A 122 3.27 9.42 14.96
CA LYS A 122 4.20 10.07 14.02
C LYS A 122 4.47 9.14 12.83
N PRO A 123 3.95 9.44 11.64
CA PRO A 123 4.28 8.67 10.45
C PRO A 123 5.78 8.71 10.18
N VAL A 124 6.37 7.55 9.90
CA VAL A 124 7.78 7.47 9.47
C VAL A 124 7.83 7.87 7.99
N ILE A 125 8.38 9.04 7.72
CA ILE A 125 8.62 9.55 6.37
C ILE A 125 10.10 9.34 6.06
N HIS A 126 10.39 8.59 5.01
CA HIS A 126 11.75 8.36 4.52
C HIS A 126 12.29 9.62 3.83
N THR A 127 11.48 10.19 2.92
CA THR A 127 11.83 11.40 2.18
C THR A 127 10.58 12.12 1.69
N VAL A 128 10.72 13.42 1.48
CA VAL A 128 9.74 14.28 0.79
C VAL A 128 10.43 14.79 -0.46
N MET A 129 9.87 14.49 -1.63
CA MET A 129 10.43 14.84 -2.94
C MET A 129 9.46 15.77 -3.69
N PRO A 130 9.97 16.69 -4.53
CA PRO A 130 9.11 17.46 -5.45
C PRO A 130 8.30 16.54 -6.36
N LEU A 131 7.10 16.97 -6.75
CA LEU A 131 6.21 16.20 -7.62
C LEU A 131 6.88 15.85 -8.96
N GLU A 132 7.74 16.72 -9.48
CA GLU A 132 8.53 16.52 -10.70
C GLU A 132 9.46 15.30 -10.61
N GLU A 133 9.90 14.95 -9.41
CA GLU A 133 10.77 13.79 -9.14
C GLU A 133 9.97 12.50 -8.92
N GLY A 134 8.67 12.48 -9.23
CA GLY A 134 7.81 11.31 -9.03
C GLY A 134 8.32 10.02 -9.68
N VAL A 135 9.07 10.11 -10.78
CA VAL A 135 9.71 8.96 -11.44
C VAL A 135 10.83 8.40 -10.57
N GLU A 136 11.72 9.25 -10.02
CA GLU A 136 12.78 8.80 -9.12
C GLU A 136 12.21 8.28 -7.80
N ALA A 137 11.15 8.92 -7.28
CA ALA A 137 10.43 8.42 -6.11
C ALA A 137 9.89 7.00 -6.32
N MET A 138 9.40 6.67 -7.53
CA MET A 138 8.98 5.32 -7.88
C MET A 138 10.18 4.36 -8.02
N ALA A 139 11.27 4.81 -8.64
CA ALA A 139 12.51 4.01 -8.75
C ALA A 139 13.09 3.66 -7.37
N LEU A 140 13.09 4.59 -6.42
CA LEU A 140 13.48 4.36 -5.02
C LEU A 140 12.65 3.23 -4.38
N LEU A 141 11.33 3.22 -4.62
CA LEU A 141 10.43 2.18 -4.11
C LEU A 141 10.68 0.81 -4.74
N GLU A 142 11.05 0.79 -6.02
CA GLU A 142 11.40 -0.45 -6.75
C GLU A 142 12.69 -1.06 -6.23
N ARG A 143 13.72 -0.23 -5.99
CA ARG A 143 14.98 -0.67 -5.37
C ARG A 143 14.80 -1.12 -3.92
N GLY A 144 13.72 -0.69 -3.25
CA GLY A 144 13.41 -1.07 -1.88
C GLY A 144 14.31 -0.38 -0.84
N GLU A 145 14.90 0.76 -1.20
CA GLU A 145 15.84 1.51 -0.38
C GLU A 145 15.15 2.35 0.70
N GLN A 146 13.83 2.49 0.63
CA GLN A 146 13.03 3.27 1.56
C GLN A 146 12.71 2.52 2.85
N PHE A 147 12.79 3.23 3.98
CA PHE A 147 12.18 2.84 5.24
C PHE A 147 11.13 3.87 5.65
N GLY A 148 9.85 3.49 5.57
CA GLY A 148 8.72 4.39 5.79
C GLY A 148 8.06 4.86 4.48
N LYS A 149 7.50 6.06 4.49
CA LYS A 149 6.76 6.65 3.36
C LYS A 149 7.62 7.60 2.53
N VAL A 150 7.44 7.54 1.21
CA VAL A 150 7.93 8.55 0.26
C VAL A 150 6.76 9.48 -0.03
N VAL A 151 6.92 10.77 0.20
CA VAL A 151 5.88 11.78 0.01
C VAL A 151 6.24 12.68 -1.17
N LEU A 152 5.29 12.94 -2.06
CA LEU A 152 5.45 13.93 -3.10
C LEU A 152 4.83 15.26 -2.68
N GLY A 153 5.66 16.28 -2.56
CA GLY A 153 5.30 17.67 -2.28
C GLY A 153 5.16 18.50 -3.56
N ARG A 154 4.48 19.65 -3.47
CA ARG A 154 4.48 20.67 -4.52
C ARG A 154 5.74 21.52 -4.48
#